data_AF-A0A845RKX8-F1
#
_entry.id   AF-A0A845RKX8-F1
#
_cell.length_a   1.000
_cell.length_b   1.000
_cell.length_c   1.000
_cell.angle_alpha   90.00
_cell.angle_beta   90.00
_cell.angle_gamma   90.00
#
_symmetry.space_group_name_H-M   'P 1'
#
loop_
_entity.id
_entity.type
_entity.pdbx_description
1 polymer ?
#
loop_
_entity_poly.entity_id
_entity_poly.type
_entity_poly.pdbx_seq_one_letter_code
_entity_poly.pdbx_strand_id
1 'polypeptide(L)'
;MKKLLAAALAVATVASLSTVSFAATDWEVVNYDQTVAIFDDGSVAAYDGANSVKPDKTLYFAIGDMLISDATDSYVLAGEYYTNKDLFKVKSDKGDENAKMIKSMALSEKSIPVAGVSSRGPWFEIKLNDDFTDKEFKINPSFTVTAKDDFYATTSQDSQGNYILRPVDGDKTIPSNSVVIAKGDKIHYNVGKYYISNTTDDADQDYMAGTGGIVLKPNKNDDNTITWEDANNTIATLTFYSDDNAAKFFPKLTTKWDNTDYAEYFADQNAFIFDFVGRAAGETKIASTSRATLELYNPYYDWDEDLLTVAPEDCVIYQIVNGELVDVTASFTALQNDDGDYVFQTKTRELGCYIIAEAEASAVVGDPTAPVDEKPVPNTGR
;
A
#
# COMPACT_ATOMS: atom_id res chain seq x y z
N MET A 1 -8.42 -74.02 -4.63
CA MET A 1 -9.48 -73.01 -4.83
C MET A 1 -9.41 -71.80 -3.88
N LYS A 2 -8.98 -71.90 -2.62
CA LYS A 2 -8.88 -70.75 -1.69
C LYS A 2 -7.86 -69.65 -2.09
N LYS A 3 -6.79 -70.01 -2.82
CA LYS A 3 -5.76 -69.03 -3.27
C LYS A 3 -6.12 -68.28 -4.56
N LEU A 4 -7.06 -68.81 -5.37
CA LEU A 4 -7.55 -68.16 -6.58
C LEU A 4 -8.68 -67.15 -6.29
N LEU A 5 -9.52 -67.41 -5.28
CA LEU A 5 -10.51 -66.42 -4.83
C LEU A 5 -9.86 -65.20 -4.17
N ALA A 6 -8.79 -65.38 -3.39
CA ALA A 6 -8.09 -64.26 -2.75
C ALA A 6 -7.37 -63.35 -3.75
N ALA A 7 -6.82 -63.91 -4.84
CA ALA A 7 -6.21 -63.14 -5.92
C ALA A 7 -7.27 -62.41 -6.77
N ALA A 8 -8.43 -63.01 -7.02
CA ALA A 8 -9.53 -62.34 -7.72
C ALA A 8 -10.16 -61.22 -6.87
N LEU A 9 -10.24 -61.39 -5.54
CA LEU A 9 -10.72 -60.34 -4.63
C LEU A 9 -9.72 -59.18 -4.51
N ALA A 10 -8.41 -59.47 -4.46
CA ALA A 10 -7.36 -58.44 -4.41
C ALA A 10 -7.25 -57.65 -5.73
N VAL A 11 -7.43 -58.31 -6.89
CA VAL A 11 -7.47 -57.63 -8.19
C VAL A 11 -8.77 -56.84 -8.36
N ALA A 12 -9.90 -57.29 -7.79
CA ALA A 12 -11.15 -56.52 -7.78
C ALA A 12 -11.11 -55.28 -6.86
N THR A 13 -10.40 -55.33 -5.72
CA THR A 13 -10.21 -54.16 -4.84
C THR A 13 -9.18 -53.16 -5.36
N VAL A 14 -8.23 -53.59 -6.20
CA VAL A 14 -7.29 -52.67 -6.87
C VAL A 14 -7.91 -52.09 -8.16
N ALA A 15 -8.84 -52.80 -8.80
CA ALA A 15 -9.61 -52.30 -9.94
C ALA A 15 -10.75 -51.32 -9.56
N SER A 16 -11.10 -51.18 -8.28
CA SER A 16 -12.10 -50.20 -7.81
C SER A 16 -11.53 -48.84 -7.42
N LEU A 17 -10.20 -48.66 -7.43
CA LEU A 17 -9.58 -47.33 -7.38
C LEU A 17 -9.41 -46.80 -8.81
N SER A 18 -10.51 -46.76 -9.58
CA SER A 18 -10.55 -45.84 -10.72
C SER A 18 -10.52 -44.43 -10.11
N THR A 19 -9.34 -43.83 -9.93
CA THR A 19 -9.23 -42.40 -9.69
C THR A 19 -9.91 -41.73 -10.87
N VAL A 20 -11.10 -41.17 -10.63
CA VAL A 20 -11.78 -40.35 -11.63
C VAL A 20 -10.94 -39.10 -11.81
N SER A 21 -10.53 -38.85 -13.05
CA SER A 21 -9.85 -37.62 -13.42
C SER A 21 -10.85 -36.73 -14.14
N PHE A 22 -11.25 -35.64 -13.51
CA PHE A 22 -11.93 -34.56 -14.21
C PHE A 22 -10.89 -33.70 -14.91
N ALA A 23 -11.20 -33.20 -16.10
CA ALA A 23 -10.31 -32.28 -16.81
C ALA A 23 -10.45 -30.89 -16.17
N ALA A 24 -9.31 -30.26 -15.87
CA ALA A 24 -9.30 -28.91 -15.35
C ALA A 24 -9.91 -27.94 -16.39
N THR A 25 -10.77 -27.06 -15.91
CA THR A 25 -11.52 -26.07 -16.68
C THR A 25 -11.25 -24.66 -16.11
N ASP A 26 -11.32 -23.67 -17.00
CA ASP A 26 -11.30 -22.26 -16.63
C ASP A 26 -12.75 -21.74 -16.54
N TRP A 27 -13.10 -21.17 -15.39
CA TRP A 27 -14.38 -20.57 -15.07
C TRP A 27 -14.21 -19.06 -14.93
N GLU A 28 -15.17 -18.30 -15.44
CA GLU A 28 -15.25 -16.85 -15.24
C GLU A 28 -16.36 -16.52 -14.25
N VAL A 29 -16.11 -15.55 -13.38
CA VAL A 29 -17.14 -15.03 -12.47
C VAL A 29 -18.09 -14.14 -13.24
N VAL A 30 -19.39 -14.47 -13.21
CA VAL A 30 -20.41 -13.79 -14.02
C VAL A 30 -21.16 -12.70 -13.28
N ASN A 31 -21.18 -12.70 -11.94
CA ASN A 31 -21.68 -11.58 -11.14
C ASN A 31 -20.64 -10.48 -10.95
N TYR A 32 -19.82 -10.27 -11.98
CA TYR A 32 -18.92 -9.14 -12.07
C TYR A 32 -19.74 -7.85 -12.27
N ASP A 33 -20.25 -7.30 -11.17
CA ASP A 33 -20.54 -5.87 -11.13
C ASP A 33 -19.21 -5.13 -11.04
N GLN A 34 -19.09 -3.94 -11.60
CA GLN A 34 -17.90 -3.11 -11.38
C GLN A 34 -17.89 -2.72 -9.92
N THR A 35 -17.35 -3.59 -9.06
CA THR A 35 -17.37 -3.41 -7.62
C THR A 35 -16.72 -2.08 -7.35
N VAL A 36 -17.51 -1.15 -6.82
CA VAL A 36 -17.03 0.17 -6.45
C VAL A 36 -16.03 -0.04 -5.34
N ALA A 37 -14.79 0.38 -5.58
CA ALA A 37 -13.75 0.35 -4.56
C ALA A 37 -14.20 1.16 -3.34
N ILE A 38 -13.95 0.63 -2.15
CA ILE A 38 -14.16 1.33 -0.88
C ILE A 38 -12.85 1.45 -0.12
N PHE A 39 -12.76 2.44 0.77
CA PHE A 39 -11.73 2.51 1.80
C PHE A 39 -12.10 1.65 3.01
N ASP A 40 -11.19 1.52 3.97
CA ASP A 40 -11.41 0.69 5.16
C ASP A 40 -12.36 1.30 6.20
N ASP A 41 -12.71 2.58 6.03
CA ASP A 41 -13.82 3.24 6.71
C ASP A 41 -15.17 3.02 6.01
N GLY A 42 -15.20 2.26 4.91
CA GLY A 42 -16.38 1.93 4.12
C GLY A 42 -16.88 3.03 3.19
N SER A 43 -16.19 4.17 3.10
CA SER A 43 -16.50 5.23 2.13
C SER A 43 -16.09 4.83 0.71
N VAL A 44 -16.77 5.40 -0.29
CA VAL A 44 -16.46 5.14 -1.71
C VAL A 44 -15.11 5.76 -2.05
N ALA A 45 -14.22 4.94 -2.63
CA ALA A 45 -12.88 5.36 -3.00
C ALA A 45 -12.82 6.14 -4.32
N ALA A 46 -13.74 5.84 -5.25
CA ALA A 46 -13.79 6.47 -6.56
C ALA A 46 -14.35 7.89 -6.46
N TYR A 47 -13.54 8.90 -6.83
CA TYR A 47 -13.95 10.31 -6.73
C TYR A 47 -14.93 10.74 -7.82
N ASP A 48 -15.03 9.96 -8.90
CA ASP A 48 -16.00 10.14 -9.99
C ASP A 48 -17.28 9.29 -9.80
N GLY A 49 -17.36 8.53 -8.70
CA GLY A 49 -18.44 7.58 -8.44
C GLY A 49 -18.41 6.32 -9.33
N ALA A 50 -17.33 6.11 -10.09
CA ALA A 50 -17.18 4.96 -10.99
C ALA A 50 -15.88 4.21 -10.70
N ASN A 51 -14.76 4.62 -11.30
CA ASN A 51 -13.51 3.85 -11.27
C ASN A 51 -12.24 4.71 -11.29
N SER A 52 -12.35 6.00 -11.00
CA SER A 52 -11.19 6.88 -10.87
C SER A 52 -10.84 7.09 -9.40
N VAL A 53 -9.62 6.70 -9.02
CA VAL A 53 -9.12 6.69 -7.63
C VAL A 53 -7.79 7.42 -7.51
N LYS A 54 -7.44 7.84 -6.30
CA LYS A 54 -6.14 8.45 -6.01
C LYS A 54 -5.05 7.38 -5.80
N PRO A 55 -3.79 7.66 -6.18
CA PRO A 55 -2.66 6.83 -5.79
C PRO A 55 -2.48 6.82 -4.27
N ASP A 56 -1.59 5.94 -3.77
CA ASP A 56 -1.29 5.80 -2.33
C ASP A 56 -2.51 5.47 -1.45
N LYS A 57 -3.54 4.87 -2.05
CA LYS A 57 -4.70 4.36 -1.32
C LYS A 57 -4.69 2.84 -1.25
N THR A 58 -5.37 2.32 -0.24
CA THR A 58 -5.73 0.91 -0.18
C THR A 58 -7.19 0.77 -0.57
N LEU A 59 -7.45 0.04 -1.65
CA LEU A 59 -8.78 -0.22 -2.18
C LEU A 59 -9.26 -1.58 -1.72
N TYR A 60 -10.53 -1.66 -1.35
CA TYR A 60 -11.21 -2.91 -1.03
C TYR A 60 -12.37 -3.12 -2.01
N PHE A 61 -12.42 -4.31 -2.60
CA PHE A 61 -13.50 -4.75 -3.47
C PHE A 61 -14.28 -5.86 -2.78
N ALA A 62 -15.58 -5.67 -2.60
CA ALA A 62 -16.45 -6.72 -2.07
C ALA A 62 -16.54 -7.85 -3.11
N ILE A 63 -16.12 -9.06 -2.75
CA ILE A 63 -16.24 -10.20 -3.67
C ILE A 63 -17.57 -10.92 -3.44
N GLY A 64 -17.96 -11.10 -2.18
CA GLY A 64 -19.17 -11.84 -1.80
C GLY A 64 -19.12 -13.29 -2.26
N ASP A 65 -20.26 -13.82 -2.68
CA ASP A 65 -20.31 -15.14 -3.29
C ASP A 65 -20.02 -15.05 -4.79
N MET A 66 -19.18 -15.94 -5.32
CA MET A 66 -18.81 -15.95 -6.74
C MET A 66 -19.82 -16.78 -7.52
N LEU A 67 -20.49 -16.18 -8.51
CA LEU A 67 -21.31 -16.92 -9.46
C LEU A 67 -20.44 -17.42 -10.61
N ILE A 68 -20.39 -18.73 -10.79
CA ILE A 68 -19.73 -19.40 -11.93
C ILE A 68 -20.81 -20.07 -12.77
N SER A 69 -20.67 -20.07 -14.09
CA SER A 69 -21.67 -20.65 -14.98
C SER A 69 -21.07 -21.64 -15.95
N ASP A 70 -21.82 -22.70 -16.25
CA ASP A 70 -21.61 -23.48 -17.47
C ASP A 70 -22.57 -22.96 -18.58
N ALA A 71 -22.69 -23.70 -19.69
CA ALA A 71 -23.56 -23.28 -20.80
C ALA A 71 -25.07 -23.25 -20.48
N THR A 72 -25.49 -23.83 -19.35
CA THR A 72 -26.90 -24.09 -19.01
C THR A 72 -27.30 -23.46 -17.69
N ASP A 73 -26.45 -23.54 -16.66
CA ASP A 73 -26.77 -23.18 -15.28
C ASP A 73 -25.69 -22.30 -14.63
N SER A 74 -26.07 -21.61 -13.55
CA SER A 74 -25.17 -20.85 -12.68
C SER A 74 -25.10 -21.49 -11.30
N TYR A 75 -23.88 -21.56 -10.76
CA TYR A 75 -23.55 -22.16 -9.47
C TYR A 75 -22.85 -21.12 -8.60
N VAL A 76 -22.96 -21.29 -7.28
CA VAL A 76 -22.43 -20.34 -6.31
C VAL A 76 -21.26 -20.96 -5.57
N LEU A 77 -20.11 -20.29 -5.59
CA LEU A 77 -18.99 -20.58 -4.72
C LEU A 77 -18.94 -19.51 -3.61
N ALA A 78 -19.38 -19.89 -2.42
CA ALA A 78 -19.48 -18.95 -1.31
C ALA A 78 -18.12 -18.45 -0.81
N GLY A 79 -18.13 -17.23 -0.27
CA GLY A 79 -16.97 -16.53 0.28
C GLY A 79 -16.06 -17.38 1.16
N GLU A 80 -16.67 -18.09 2.11
CA GLU A 80 -16.00 -18.92 3.11
C GLU A 80 -15.17 -20.07 2.52
N TYR A 81 -15.51 -20.53 1.31
CA TYR A 81 -14.80 -21.65 0.70
C TYR A 81 -13.53 -21.18 0.00
N TYR A 82 -13.61 -20.17 -0.87
CA TYR A 82 -12.45 -19.76 -1.65
C TYR A 82 -11.42 -18.95 -0.84
N THR A 83 -11.77 -18.45 0.35
CA THR A 83 -10.79 -17.94 1.31
C THR A 83 -10.12 -19.05 2.14
N ASN A 84 -10.71 -20.24 2.19
CA ASN A 84 -10.12 -21.38 2.89
C ASN A 84 -8.93 -21.95 2.11
N LYS A 85 -7.73 -21.72 2.65
CA LYS A 85 -6.46 -22.15 2.06
C LYS A 85 -6.29 -23.66 1.98
N ASP A 86 -7.06 -24.46 2.71
CA ASP A 86 -7.00 -25.93 2.59
C ASP A 86 -7.78 -26.42 1.36
N LEU A 87 -8.83 -25.69 0.96
CA LEU A 87 -9.69 -26.03 -0.17
C LEU A 87 -9.20 -25.41 -1.48
N PHE A 88 -8.74 -24.16 -1.44
CA PHE A 88 -8.34 -23.41 -2.62
C PHE A 88 -6.98 -22.73 -2.48
N LYS A 89 -6.31 -22.55 -3.61
CA LYS A 89 -5.12 -21.72 -3.74
C LYS A 89 -5.51 -20.43 -4.44
N VAL A 90 -5.15 -19.28 -3.89
CA VAL A 90 -5.39 -17.98 -4.51
C VAL A 90 -4.09 -17.42 -5.07
N LYS A 91 -4.14 -16.90 -6.29
CA LYS A 91 -3.04 -16.18 -6.93
C LYS A 91 -3.58 -14.88 -7.53
N SER A 92 -3.08 -13.75 -7.05
CA SER A 92 -3.40 -12.44 -7.61
C SER A 92 -2.53 -12.13 -8.82
N ASP A 93 -3.09 -11.36 -9.75
CA ASP A 93 -2.42 -10.85 -10.94
C ASP A 93 -2.63 -9.32 -11.02
N LYS A 94 -1.54 -8.59 -11.26
CA LYS A 94 -1.58 -7.11 -11.36
C LYS A 94 -2.15 -6.64 -12.69
N GLY A 95 -2.29 -7.56 -13.65
CA GLY A 95 -2.67 -7.25 -15.02
C GLY A 95 -1.49 -6.73 -15.84
N ASP A 96 -1.77 -6.49 -17.11
CA ASP A 96 -0.77 -6.04 -18.10
C ASP A 96 -0.62 -4.51 -18.17
N GLU A 97 -1.51 -3.77 -17.50
CA GLU A 97 -1.55 -2.31 -17.57
C GLU A 97 -1.03 -1.69 -16.27
N ASN A 98 0.05 -0.91 -16.40
CA ASN A 98 0.66 -0.14 -15.31
C ASN A 98 0.77 -0.88 -13.96
N ALA A 99 1.12 -2.17 -13.98
CA ALA A 99 1.26 -3.01 -12.79
C ALA A 99 2.17 -2.40 -11.70
N LYS A 100 3.09 -1.51 -12.09
CA LYS A 100 3.92 -0.69 -11.17
C LYS A 100 3.10 0.17 -10.20
N MET A 101 1.85 0.51 -10.52
CA MET A 101 0.96 1.29 -9.64
C MET A 101 0.41 0.47 -8.50
N ILE A 102 0.45 -0.86 -8.60
CA ILE A 102 -0.02 -1.76 -7.54
C ILE A 102 1.17 -2.15 -6.69
N LYS A 103 1.15 -1.78 -5.41
CA LYS A 103 2.14 -2.18 -4.41
C LYS A 103 1.98 -3.66 -4.07
N SER A 104 0.80 -4.04 -3.57
CA SER A 104 0.47 -5.41 -3.17
C SER A 104 -1.01 -5.70 -3.34
N MET A 105 -1.36 -7.00 -3.39
CA MET A 105 -2.74 -7.45 -3.39
C MET A 105 -2.91 -8.65 -2.47
N ALA A 106 -4.08 -8.79 -1.86
CA ALA A 106 -4.42 -9.91 -1.00
C ALA A 106 -5.93 -10.12 -0.92
N LEU A 107 -6.36 -11.32 -0.54
CA LEU A 107 -7.70 -11.50 0.02
C LEU A 107 -7.66 -11.15 1.51
N SER A 108 -8.64 -10.37 1.94
CA SER A 108 -8.75 -9.87 3.30
C SER A 108 -10.11 -10.24 3.90
N GLU A 109 -10.10 -10.64 5.16
CA GLU A 109 -11.31 -10.86 5.97
C GLU A 109 -11.50 -9.72 6.99
N LYS A 110 -10.99 -8.53 6.69
CA LYS A 110 -11.19 -7.35 7.54
C LYS A 110 -12.69 -7.08 7.73
N SER A 111 -13.05 -6.52 8.88
CA SER A 111 -14.39 -5.99 9.10
C SER A 111 -14.41 -4.54 8.62
N ILE A 112 -15.24 -4.21 7.62
CA ILE A 112 -15.33 -2.87 7.04
C ILE A 112 -16.77 -2.35 7.22
N PRO A 113 -16.98 -1.12 7.74
CA PRO A 113 -18.31 -0.55 7.97
C PRO A 113 -18.91 0.04 6.69
N VAL A 114 -19.60 -0.78 5.89
CA VAL A 114 -20.26 -0.30 4.66
C VAL A 114 -21.68 0.17 4.98
N ALA A 115 -22.00 1.42 4.64
CA ALA A 115 -23.32 2.03 4.88
C ALA A 115 -23.84 1.86 6.33
N GLY A 116 -22.93 1.95 7.31
CA GLY A 116 -23.26 1.81 8.74
C GLY A 116 -23.37 0.38 9.24
N VAL A 117 -23.14 -0.63 8.40
CA VAL A 117 -23.12 -2.05 8.77
C VAL A 117 -21.71 -2.60 8.60
N SER A 118 -21.09 -3.02 9.69
CA SER A 118 -19.81 -3.73 9.62
C SER A 118 -20.03 -5.17 9.15
N SER A 119 -19.52 -5.48 7.96
CA SER A 119 -19.43 -6.85 7.46
C SER A 119 -17.99 -7.30 7.41
N ARG A 120 -17.76 -8.57 7.75
CA ARG A 120 -16.50 -9.23 7.48
C ARG A 120 -16.42 -9.54 5.99
N GLY A 121 -15.20 -9.58 5.44
CA GLY A 121 -14.96 -9.95 4.04
C GLY A 121 -15.58 -11.29 3.64
N PRO A 122 -15.41 -11.69 2.38
CA PRO A 122 -14.14 -11.53 1.65
C PRO A 122 -14.02 -10.23 0.85
N TRP A 123 -12.86 -9.58 1.01
CA TRP A 123 -12.45 -8.41 0.25
C TRP A 123 -11.24 -8.75 -0.63
N PHE A 124 -11.20 -8.23 -1.85
CA PHE A 124 -9.95 -8.13 -2.58
C PHE A 124 -9.29 -6.80 -2.24
N GLU A 125 -8.19 -6.85 -1.50
CA GLU A 125 -7.40 -5.70 -1.08
C GLU A 125 -6.34 -5.39 -2.15
N ILE A 126 -6.29 -4.14 -2.61
CA ILE A 126 -5.29 -3.63 -3.55
C ILE A 126 -4.65 -2.38 -2.96
N LYS A 127 -3.35 -2.46 -2.60
CA LYS A 127 -2.57 -1.31 -2.16
C LYS A 127 -1.92 -0.65 -3.37
N LEU A 128 -2.14 0.65 -3.54
CA LEU A 128 -1.53 1.43 -4.60
C LEU A 128 -0.20 2.06 -4.14
N ASN A 129 0.73 2.25 -5.07
CA ASN A 129 1.91 3.08 -4.86
C ASN A 129 1.55 4.56 -4.99
N ASP A 130 2.38 5.43 -4.42
CA ASP A 130 2.39 6.86 -4.76
C ASP A 130 2.65 7.05 -6.27
N ASP A 131 2.08 8.11 -6.83
CA ASP A 131 2.53 8.72 -8.08
C ASP A 131 2.92 10.17 -7.78
N PHE A 132 4.01 10.63 -8.38
CA PHE A 132 4.52 11.98 -8.15
C PHE A 132 4.15 12.95 -9.28
N THR A 133 3.26 12.52 -10.19
CA THR A 133 2.89 13.27 -11.39
C THR A 133 1.37 13.46 -11.46
N ASP A 134 0.88 14.21 -12.44
CA ASP A 134 -0.55 14.31 -12.73
C ASP A 134 -0.99 13.37 -13.86
N LYS A 135 -0.17 12.35 -14.17
CA LYS A 135 -0.50 11.39 -15.21
C LYS A 135 -1.60 10.45 -14.71
N GLU A 136 -2.46 10.06 -15.64
CA GLU A 136 -3.42 9.00 -15.42
C GLU A 136 -2.82 7.65 -15.81
N PHE A 137 -2.97 6.67 -14.93
CA PHE A 137 -2.58 5.29 -15.16
C PHE A 137 -3.79 4.38 -15.09
N LYS A 138 -3.92 3.49 -16.07
CA LYS A 138 -4.96 2.46 -16.08
C LYS A 138 -4.40 1.16 -15.52
N ILE A 139 -5.15 0.50 -14.65
CA ILE A 139 -4.86 -0.83 -14.09
C ILE A 139 -6.03 -1.79 -14.34
N ASN A 140 -5.73 -3.09 -14.39
CA ASN A 140 -6.73 -4.15 -14.57
C ASN A 140 -6.43 -5.40 -13.72
N PRO A 141 -6.41 -5.28 -12.39
CA PRO A 141 -6.04 -6.37 -11.51
C PRO A 141 -7.10 -7.48 -11.46
N SER A 142 -6.66 -8.68 -11.12
CA SER A 142 -7.50 -9.86 -11.00
C SER A 142 -6.92 -10.83 -9.96
N PHE A 143 -7.68 -11.87 -9.65
CA PHE A 143 -7.13 -13.05 -8.98
C PHE A 143 -7.76 -14.33 -9.55
N THR A 144 -6.98 -15.41 -9.48
CA THR A 144 -7.44 -16.76 -9.80
C THR A 144 -7.51 -17.58 -8.52
N VAL A 145 -8.65 -18.22 -8.32
CA VAL A 145 -8.85 -19.27 -7.32
C VAL A 145 -8.64 -20.61 -8.01
N THR A 146 -7.78 -21.47 -7.47
CA THR A 146 -7.52 -22.82 -8.00
C THR A 146 -7.95 -23.87 -6.99
N ALA A 147 -8.83 -24.78 -7.40
CA ALA A 147 -9.29 -25.88 -6.56
C ALA A 147 -8.16 -26.87 -6.27
N LYS A 148 -8.02 -27.27 -4.99
CA LYS A 148 -6.99 -28.24 -4.56
C LYS A 148 -7.45 -29.68 -4.64
N ASP A 149 -8.76 -29.89 -4.70
CA ASP A 149 -9.42 -31.18 -4.80
C ASP A 149 -10.68 -31.07 -5.68
N ASP A 150 -11.33 -32.20 -5.92
CA ASP A 150 -12.61 -32.27 -6.61
C ASP A 150 -13.75 -31.95 -5.63
N PHE A 151 -14.64 -31.02 -6.01
CA PHE A 151 -15.80 -30.63 -5.20
C PHE A 151 -17.09 -30.62 -6.02
N TYR A 152 -18.21 -30.91 -5.36
CA TYR A 152 -19.55 -30.57 -5.82
C TYR A 152 -19.95 -29.19 -5.29
N ALA A 153 -20.04 -28.20 -6.17
CA ALA A 153 -20.66 -26.92 -5.87
C ALA A 153 -22.14 -26.99 -6.24
N THR A 154 -23.02 -26.62 -5.31
CA THR A 154 -24.47 -26.81 -5.48
C THR A 154 -25.20 -25.46 -5.47
N THR A 155 -26.36 -25.38 -6.11
CA THR A 155 -27.28 -24.25 -5.92
C THR A 155 -28.17 -24.43 -4.68
N SER A 156 -27.97 -25.51 -3.92
CA SER A 156 -28.72 -25.81 -2.71
C SER A 156 -28.08 -25.15 -1.48
N GLN A 157 -28.92 -24.71 -0.55
CA GLN A 157 -28.51 -24.20 0.75
C GLN A 157 -28.80 -25.21 1.86
N ASP A 158 -28.03 -25.16 2.94
CA ASP A 158 -28.33 -25.89 4.17
C ASP A 158 -29.54 -25.28 4.92
N SER A 159 -29.89 -25.85 6.08
CA SER A 159 -31.03 -25.36 6.88
C SER A 159 -30.79 -23.97 7.50
N GLN A 160 -29.56 -23.48 7.45
CA GLN A 160 -29.13 -22.16 7.93
C GLN A 160 -29.00 -21.16 6.77
N GLY A 161 -29.21 -21.58 5.51
CA GLY A 161 -29.13 -20.73 4.33
C GLY A 161 -27.74 -20.65 3.71
N ASN A 162 -26.77 -21.47 4.12
CA ASN A 162 -25.42 -21.45 3.55
C ASN A 162 -25.33 -22.34 2.32
N TYR A 163 -24.64 -21.87 1.27
CA TYR A 163 -24.34 -22.71 0.11
C TYR A 163 -23.42 -23.86 0.48
N ILE A 164 -23.65 -25.01 -0.13
CA ILE A 164 -22.95 -26.24 0.22
C ILE A 164 -21.87 -26.55 -0.83
N LEU A 165 -20.62 -26.67 -0.36
CA LEU A 165 -19.51 -27.27 -1.12
C LEU A 165 -19.15 -28.62 -0.49
N ARG A 166 -19.18 -29.70 -1.28
CA ARG A 166 -18.89 -31.06 -0.77
C ARG A 166 -17.71 -31.69 -1.51
N PRO A 167 -16.80 -32.42 -0.82
CA PRO A 167 -15.77 -33.19 -1.50
C PRO A 167 -16.40 -34.31 -2.35
N VAL A 168 -15.72 -34.68 -3.44
CA VAL A 168 -16.08 -35.85 -4.24
C VAL A 168 -15.49 -37.11 -3.59
N ASP A 169 -16.25 -37.72 -2.69
CA ASP A 169 -15.82 -38.91 -1.92
C ASP A 169 -15.97 -40.23 -2.71
N GLY A 170 -15.51 -40.26 -3.96
CA GLY A 170 -15.56 -41.45 -4.83
C GLY A 170 -16.95 -41.81 -5.38
N ASP A 171 -18.00 -41.11 -4.96
CA ASP A 171 -19.29 -41.09 -5.66
C ASP A 171 -19.11 -40.36 -6.99
N LYS A 172 -19.62 -40.94 -8.07
CA LYS A 172 -19.52 -40.38 -9.44
C LYS A 172 -20.82 -39.74 -9.88
N THR A 173 -21.87 -39.83 -9.06
CA THR A 173 -23.15 -39.21 -9.36
C THR A 173 -23.07 -37.76 -8.95
N ILE A 174 -23.05 -36.86 -9.94
CA ILE A 174 -23.21 -35.43 -9.69
C ILE A 174 -24.58 -35.25 -9.03
N PRO A 175 -24.66 -34.74 -7.78
CA PRO A 175 -25.94 -34.45 -7.16
C PRO A 175 -26.79 -33.56 -8.07
N SER A 176 -28.11 -33.72 -8.04
CA SER A 176 -29.00 -32.81 -8.78
C SER A 176 -28.71 -31.36 -8.39
N ASN A 177 -28.72 -30.45 -9.37
CA ASN A 177 -28.43 -29.02 -9.19
C ASN A 177 -27.02 -28.73 -8.65
N SER A 178 -26.02 -29.48 -9.12
CA SER A 178 -24.62 -29.26 -8.77
C SER A 178 -23.70 -29.39 -9.98
N VAL A 179 -22.53 -28.78 -9.85
CA VAL A 179 -21.43 -28.86 -10.80
C VAL A 179 -20.19 -29.42 -10.11
N VAL A 180 -19.32 -30.06 -10.89
CA VAL A 180 -17.99 -30.44 -10.41
C VAL A 180 -17.05 -29.26 -10.61
N ILE A 181 -16.49 -28.76 -9.52
CA ILE A 181 -15.27 -27.95 -9.53
C ILE A 181 -14.12 -28.94 -9.37
N ALA A 182 -13.46 -29.27 -10.47
CA ALA A 182 -12.41 -30.26 -10.48
C ALA A 182 -11.12 -29.72 -9.86
N LYS A 183 -10.29 -30.61 -9.34
CA LYS A 183 -8.95 -30.30 -8.91
C LYS A 183 -8.17 -29.64 -10.05
N GLY A 184 -7.62 -28.47 -9.77
CA GLY A 184 -6.88 -27.67 -10.75
C GLY A 184 -7.76 -26.76 -11.60
N ASP A 185 -9.10 -26.82 -11.47
CA ASP A 185 -9.99 -25.81 -12.03
C ASP A 185 -9.58 -24.43 -11.55
N LYS A 186 -9.66 -23.47 -12.46
CA LYS A 186 -9.33 -22.07 -12.21
C LYS A 186 -10.57 -21.24 -12.33
N ILE A 187 -10.84 -20.43 -11.31
CA ILE A 187 -11.96 -19.50 -11.29
C ILE A 187 -11.35 -18.10 -11.29
N HIS A 188 -11.62 -17.34 -12.35
CA HIS A 188 -11.03 -16.02 -12.58
C HIS A 188 -11.99 -14.93 -12.11
N TYR A 189 -11.51 -14.10 -11.18
CA TYR A 189 -12.18 -12.89 -10.75
C TYR A 189 -11.42 -11.69 -11.27
N ASN A 190 -12.07 -10.87 -12.09
CA ASN A 190 -11.51 -9.63 -12.58
C ASN A 190 -12.09 -8.46 -11.79
N VAL A 191 -11.30 -7.43 -11.47
CA VAL A 191 -11.82 -6.16 -10.91
C VAL A 191 -12.26 -5.20 -12.02
N GLY A 192 -11.84 -5.48 -13.26
CA GLY A 192 -11.95 -4.59 -14.41
C GLY A 192 -11.01 -3.40 -14.32
N LYS A 193 -11.34 -2.34 -15.06
CA LYS A 193 -10.45 -1.21 -15.27
C LYS A 193 -10.65 -0.14 -14.22
N TYR A 194 -9.56 0.29 -13.60
CA TYR A 194 -9.50 1.45 -12.73
C TYR A 194 -8.47 2.45 -13.25
N TYR A 195 -8.75 3.72 -13.03
CA TYR A 195 -7.92 4.85 -13.43
C TYR A 195 -7.34 5.50 -12.17
N ILE A 196 -6.02 5.69 -12.15
CA ILE A 196 -5.29 6.22 -11.02
C ILE A 196 -4.65 7.53 -11.44
N SER A 197 -4.97 8.62 -10.75
CA SER A 197 -4.37 9.91 -11.00
C SER A 197 -4.39 10.79 -9.75
N ASN A 198 -3.37 11.64 -9.63
CA ASN A 198 -3.41 12.75 -8.68
C ASN A 198 -4.35 13.85 -9.19
N THR A 199 -4.98 14.58 -8.26
CA THR A 199 -5.55 15.90 -8.59
C THR A 199 -4.41 16.90 -8.75
N THR A 200 -4.67 17.96 -9.50
CA THR A 200 -3.78 19.12 -9.56
C THR A 200 -4.45 20.27 -8.84
N ASP A 201 -3.78 20.77 -7.82
CA ASP A 201 -4.18 21.97 -7.09
C ASP A 201 -3.16 23.08 -7.37
N ASP A 202 -3.57 24.34 -7.23
CA ASP A 202 -2.62 25.45 -7.22
C ASP A 202 -1.82 25.42 -5.90
N ALA A 203 -0.64 26.05 -5.88
CA ALA A 203 0.05 26.31 -4.62
C ALA A 203 -0.70 27.37 -3.79
N ASP A 204 -0.31 27.60 -2.53
CA ASP A 204 -1.07 28.37 -1.52
C ASP A 204 -2.23 27.56 -0.92
N GLN A 205 -1.92 26.36 -0.45
CA GLN A 205 -2.87 25.42 0.15
C GLN A 205 -2.29 24.80 1.43
N ASP A 206 -3.20 24.37 2.29
CA ASP A 206 -2.88 23.69 3.55
C ASP A 206 -3.21 22.20 3.45
N TYR A 207 -2.29 21.36 3.91
CA TYR A 207 -2.40 19.90 3.81
C TYR A 207 -2.19 19.21 5.15
N MET A 208 -3.10 18.30 5.50
CA MET A 208 -2.86 17.36 6.59
C MET A 208 -1.67 16.45 6.27
N ALA A 209 -0.79 16.23 7.23
CA ALA A 209 0.29 15.26 7.13
C ALA A 209 -0.25 13.88 6.70
N GLY A 210 0.41 13.28 5.72
CA GLY A 210 0.01 12.01 5.10
C GLY A 210 -0.96 12.17 3.92
N THR A 211 -1.42 13.38 3.60
CA THR A 211 -2.27 13.62 2.42
C THR A 211 -1.47 13.39 1.13
N GLY A 212 -1.75 12.27 0.48
CA GLY A 212 -1.32 11.97 -0.89
C GLY A 212 -2.47 12.09 -1.89
N GLY A 213 -2.21 11.82 -3.17
CA GLY A 213 -3.22 11.91 -4.22
C GLY A 213 -3.31 13.27 -4.92
N ILE A 214 -2.34 14.16 -4.67
CA ILE A 214 -2.33 15.56 -5.10
C ILE A 214 -0.94 15.92 -5.62
N VAL A 215 -0.91 16.75 -6.66
CA VAL A 215 0.30 17.40 -7.16
C VAL A 215 0.02 18.90 -7.24
N LEU A 216 0.91 19.71 -6.70
CA LEU A 216 0.78 21.16 -6.70
C LEU A 216 1.37 21.78 -7.95
N LYS A 217 0.71 22.82 -8.42
CA LYS A 217 1.20 23.69 -9.47
C LYS A 217 1.50 25.07 -8.86
N PRO A 218 2.78 25.44 -8.71
CA PRO A 218 3.13 26.75 -8.20
C PRO A 218 2.63 27.89 -9.09
N ASN A 219 2.24 28.98 -8.45
CA ASN A 219 1.96 30.28 -9.05
C ASN A 219 3.25 30.84 -9.66
N LYS A 220 3.24 30.98 -10.99
CA LYS A 220 4.43 31.37 -11.78
C LYS A 220 4.81 32.82 -11.53
N ASN A 221 6.11 33.08 -11.35
CA ASN A 221 6.65 34.42 -11.08
C ASN A 221 5.95 35.09 -9.88
N ASP A 222 5.63 34.31 -8.87
CA ASP A 222 4.96 34.78 -7.66
C ASP A 222 5.50 34.05 -6.44
N ASP A 223 5.18 34.60 -5.26
CA ASP A 223 5.41 33.92 -3.99
C ASP A 223 4.40 32.78 -3.83
N ASN A 224 4.88 31.68 -3.29
CA ASN A 224 4.10 30.47 -3.04
C ASN A 224 4.36 30.03 -1.60
N THR A 225 3.30 29.66 -0.91
CA THR A 225 3.35 29.08 0.43
C THR A 225 2.64 27.73 0.44
N ILE A 226 3.22 26.76 1.12
CA ILE A 226 2.58 25.46 1.35
C ILE A 226 2.68 25.19 2.83
N THR A 227 1.55 24.88 3.44
CA THR A 227 1.47 24.58 4.87
C THR A 227 1.15 23.11 5.06
N TRP A 228 1.82 22.49 6.01
CA TRP A 228 1.47 21.16 6.50
C TRP A 228 1.03 21.25 7.94
N GLU A 229 -0.02 20.50 8.25
CA GLU A 229 -0.66 20.49 9.56
C GLU A 229 -0.84 19.05 10.05
N ASP A 230 -0.99 18.88 11.36
CA ASP A 230 -1.56 17.69 11.97
C ASP A 230 -2.96 17.97 12.53
N ALA A 231 -3.50 17.08 13.36
CA ALA A 231 -4.86 17.24 13.90
C ALA A 231 -5.05 18.52 14.73
N ASN A 232 -3.96 19.11 15.25
CA ASN A 232 -4.01 20.20 16.21
C ASN A 232 -3.20 21.43 15.75
N ASN A 233 -2.10 21.23 15.02
CA ASN A 233 -1.09 22.26 14.83
C ASN A 233 -0.57 22.34 13.39
N THR A 234 -0.05 23.51 13.00
CA THR A 234 0.87 23.62 11.87
C THR A 234 2.20 22.97 12.24
N ILE A 235 2.73 22.13 11.34
CA ILE A 235 3.95 21.34 11.59
C ILE A 235 5.09 21.72 10.64
N ALA A 236 4.79 22.25 9.46
CA ALA A 236 5.80 22.76 8.54
C ALA A 236 5.24 23.79 7.58
N THR A 237 6.08 24.72 7.14
CA THR A 237 5.76 25.69 6.09
C THR A 237 6.89 25.77 5.08
N LEU A 238 6.55 25.80 3.79
CA LEU A 238 7.48 26.03 2.71
C LEU A 238 7.09 27.29 1.94
N THR A 239 7.98 28.29 1.93
CA THR A 239 7.77 29.53 1.18
C THR A 239 8.84 29.68 0.11
N PHE A 240 8.43 29.96 -1.13
CA PHE A 240 9.34 30.15 -2.25
C PHE A 240 8.77 31.02 -3.35
N TYR A 241 9.64 31.77 -4.03
CA TYR A 241 9.30 32.45 -5.27
C TYR A 241 9.51 31.50 -6.45
N SER A 242 8.45 31.20 -7.20
CA SER A 242 8.52 30.28 -8.34
C SER A 242 9.04 30.96 -9.61
N ASP A 243 9.73 30.21 -10.46
CA ASP A 243 10.10 30.69 -11.80
C ASP A 243 8.90 30.67 -12.79
N ASP A 244 9.14 31.13 -14.03
CA ASP A 244 8.15 31.20 -15.11
C ASP A 244 7.75 29.82 -15.68
N ASN A 245 8.57 28.80 -15.39
CA ASN A 245 8.37 27.42 -15.76
C ASN A 245 8.15 26.52 -14.53
N ALA A 246 7.36 27.02 -13.58
CA ALA A 246 6.95 26.33 -12.36
C ALA A 246 6.67 24.83 -12.62
N ALA A 247 7.63 23.99 -12.25
CA ALA A 247 7.45 22.56 -12.29
C ALA A 247 6.47 22.17 -11.18
N LYS A 248 5.63 21.18 -11.50
CA LYS A 248 4.73 20.59 -10.52
C LYS A 248 5.54 19.99 -9.36
N PHE A 249 4.96 20.07 -8.17
CA PHE A 249 5.59 19.67 -6.92
C PHE A 249 4.69 18.69 -6.17
N PHE A 250 5.24 17.59 -5.67
CA PHE A 250 4.47 16.61 -4.89
C PHE A 250 4.56 16.95 -3.40
N PRO A 251 3.46 17.37 -2.74
CA PRO A 251 3.53 18.01 -1.43
C PRO A 251 3.36 17.03 -0.26
N LYS A 252 3.53 15.73 -0.42
CA LYS A 252 3.22 14.81 0.68
C LYS A 252 4.32 14.82 1.74
N LEU A 253 4.00 15.32 2.94
CA LEU A 253 4.78 15.16 4.17
C LEU A 253 4.18 14.03 5.01
N THR A 254 4.99 13.13 5.56
CA THR A 254 4.54 12.17 6.59
C THR A 254 5.37 12.32 7.86
N THR A 255 4.71 12.20 9.01
CA THR A 255 5.32 12.16 10.34
C THR A 255 5.38 10.75 10.94
N LYS A 256 5.01 9.73 10.14
CA LYS A 256 5.03 8.34 10.55
C LYS A 256 6.43 7.74 10.42
N TRP A 257 6.83 6.99 11.44
CA TRP A 257 8.04 6.16 11.43
C TRP A 257 7.80 4.89 10.61
N ASP A 258 7.88 4.99 9.28
CA ASP A 258 7.73 3.83 8.39
C ASP A 258 9.03 3.03 8.22
N ASN A 259 10.19 3.60 8.61
CA ASN A 259 11.48 2.90 8.60
C ASN A 259 11.93 2.55 10.02
N THR A 260 11.82 1.28 10.38
CA THR A 260 12.27 0.76 11.68
C THR A 260 13.74 1.00 11.95
N ASP A 261 14.57 1.03 10.90
CA ASP A 261 16.02 1.12 11.04
C ASP A 261 16.44 2.46 11.66
N TYR A 262 15.75 3.56 11.34
CA TYR A 262 16.06 4.87 11.93
C TYR A 262 15.54 5.01 13.35
N ALA A 263 14.41 4.37 13.67
CA ALA A 263 13.80 4.46 15.00
C ALA A 263 14.73 3.91 16.10
N GLU A 264 15.55 2.90 15.78
CA GLU A 264 16.49 2.30 16.73
C GLU A 264 17.56 3.29 17.23
N TYR A 265 17.99 4.25 16.41
CA TYR A 265 18.97 5.28 16.81
C TYR A 265 18.42 6.22 17.90
N PHE A 266 17.10 6.31 18.02
CA PHE A 266 16.39 7.22 18.92
C PHE A 266 15.58 6.47 19.98
N ALA A 267 15.80 5.17 20.17
CA ALA A 267 14.94 4.34 21.02
C ALA A 267 14.86 4.79 22.50
N ASP A 268 15.91 5.43 23.01
CA ASP A 268 16.02 5.90 24.39
C ASP A 268 15.64 7.39 24.58
N GLN A 269 15.11 8.03 23.55
CA GLN A 269 14.81 9.46 23.54
C GLN A 269 13.55 9.78 22.70
N ASN A 270 12.98 10.97 22.86
CA ASN A 270 11.98 11.43 21.91
C ASN A 270 12.65 11.90 20.61
N ALA A 271 12.00 11.61 19.48
CA ALA A 271 12.40 12.11 18.18
C ALA A 271 11.18 12.19 17.25
N PHE A 272 11.17 13.22 16.41
CA PHE A 272 10.07 13.51 15.49
C PHE A 272 10.58 13.54 14.06
N ILE A 273 9.94 12.78 13.19
CA ILE A 273 10.31 12.66 11.78
C ILE A 273 9.41 13.53 10.89
N PHE A 274 10.01 14.16 9.89
CA PHE A 274 9.38 14.93 8.84
C PHE A 274 9.90 14.38 7.50
N ASP A 275 9.23 13.38 6.92
CA ASP A 275 9.61 12.78 5.65
C ASP A 275 8.77 13.35 4.50
N PHE A 276 9.38 14.23 3.70
CA PHE A 276 8.80 14.68 2.44
C PHE A 276 8.94 13.58 1.40
N VAL A 277 7.82 12.93 1.10
CA VAL A 277 7.74 11.73 0.26
C VAL A 277 8.10 12.08 -1.19
N GLY A 278 8.74 11.15 -1.89
CA GLY A 278 9.20 11.33 -3.28
C GLY A 278 10.70 11.63 -3.42
N ARG A 279 11.41 11.86 -2.30
CA ARG A 279 12.87 12.12 -2.30
C ARG A 279 13.69 11.01 -2.98
N ALA A 280 13.34 9.75 -2.78
CA ALA A 280 14.03 8.62 -3.41
C ALA A 280 13.83 8.57 -4.94
N ALA A 281 12.77 9.20 -5.45
CA ALA A 281 12.50 9.36 -6.87
C ALA A 281 13.03 10.70 -7.44
N GLY A 282 13.57 11.59 -6.59
CA GLY A 282 14.03 12.93 -6.97
C GLY A 282 12.89 13.93 -7.25
N GLU A 283 11.70 13.67 -6.71
CA GLU A 283 10.46 14.41 -6.99
C GLU A 283 10.14 15.47 -5.91
N THR A 284 11.11 15.77 -5.03
CA THR A 284 11.00 16.78 -3.96
C THR A 284 11.73 18.08 -4.29
N LYS A 285 12.15 18.27 -5.55
CA LYS A 285 12.79 19.50 -6.01
C LYS A 285 11.79 20.64 -6.09
N ILE A 286 12.23 21.81 -5.64
CA ILE A 286 11.41 23.01 -5.61
C ILE A 286 11.67 23.81 -6.88
N ALA A 287 10.61 24.18 -7.58
CA ALA A 287 10.65 24.98 -8.80
C ALA A 287 10.90 26.47 -8.49
N SER A 288 12.05 26.79 -7.89
CA SER A 288 12.42 28.15 -7.52
C SER A 288 13.77 28.58 -8.11
N THR A 289 13.87 29.87 -8.46
CA THR A 289 15.12 30.51 -8.87
C THR A 289 16.13 30.59 -7.71
N SER A 290 15.63 30.73 -6.48
CA SER A 290 16.40 30.86 -5.25
C SER A 290 16.16 29.68 -4.30
N ARG A 291 16.83 29.66 -3.15
CA ARG A 291 16.54 28.65 -2.12
C ARG A 291 15.24 29.04 -1.42
N ALA A 292 14.31 28.09 -1.35
CA ALA A 292 13.08 28.20 -0.58
C ALA A 292 13.39 28.29 0.92
N THR A 293 12.49 28.93 1.67
CA THR A 293 12.48 28.89 3.14
C THR A 293 11.65 27.69 3.58
N LEU A 294 12.27 26.73 4.26
CA LEU A 294 11.56 25.67 4.96
C LEU A 294 11.59 25.99 6.45
N GLU A 295 10.42 25.95 7.07
CA GLU A 295 10.23 26.03 8.52
C GLU A 295 9.63 24.71 8.99
N LEU A 296 10.30 24.09 9.96
CA LEU A 296 9.76 22.96 10.71
C LEU A 296 9.39 23.48 12.09
N TYR A 297 8.12 23.34 12.47
CA TYR A 297 7.65 23.82 13.77
C TYR A 297 8.24 22.94 14.86
N ASN A 298 8.64 23.56 15.98
CA ASN A 298 9.33 22.84 17.05
C ASN A 298 8.38 21.83 17.70
N PRO A 299 8.63 20.51 17.54
CA PRO A 299 7.73 19.49 18.07
C PRO A 299 7.79 19.38 19.61
N TYR A 300 8.78 20.02 20.24
CA TYR A 300 8.92 20.08 21.70
C TYR A 300 8.20 21.27 22.34
N TYR A 301 7.51 22.09 21.55
CA TYR A 301 6.62 23.12 22.08
C TYR A 301 5.24 22.51 22.39
N ASP A 302 4.86 22.57 23.66
CA ASP A 302 3.53 22.20 24.13
C ASP A 302 2.60 23.42 24.02
N TRP A 303 1.65 23.35 23.08
CA TRP A 303 0.69 24.40 22.81
C TRP A 303 -0.38 24.56 23.91
N ASP A 304 -0.66 23.50 24.66
CA ASP A 304 -1.64 23.53 25.74
C ASP A 304 -1.04 24.14 27.01
N GLU A 305 0.24 23.86 27.27
CA GLU A 305 0.99 24.36 28.44
C GLU A 305 1.77 25.66 28.17
N ASP A 306 1.83 26.12 26.92
CA ASP A 306 2.65 27.27 26.47
C ASP A 306 4.11 27.16 26.95
N LEU A 307 4.70 25.98 26.71
CA LEU A 307 6.01 25.62 27.27
C LEU A 307 6.87 24.81 26.29
N LEU A 308 8.16 25.15 26.23
CA LEU A 308 9.17 24.33 25.58
C LEU A 308 9.63 23.21 26.51
N THR A 309 9.35 21.96 26.13
CA THR A 309 9.82 20.76 26.84
C THR A 309 11.30 20.48 26.61
N VAL A 310 11.83 20.94 25.47
CA VAL A 310 13.26 20.97 25.11
C VAL A 310 13.57 22.34 24.52
N ALA A 311 14.66 22.96 24.96
CA ALA A 311 15.08 24.24 24.40
C ALA A 311 15.48 24.06 22.92
N PRO A 312 15.09 24.97 22.00
CA PRO A 312 15.43 24.83 20.58
C PRO A 312 16.94 24.68 20.31
N GLU A 313 17.79 25.32 21.12
CA GLU A 313 19.25 25.22 21.04
C GLU A 313 19.83 23.87 21.50
N ASP A 314 19.08 23.08 22.27
CA ASP A 314 19.48 21.76 22.75
C ASP A 314 19.04 20.64 21.79
N CYS A 315 18.16 20.94 20.84
CA CYS A 315 17.70 19.97 19.84
C CYS A 315 18.79 19.64 18.81
N VAL A 316 18.84 18.39 18.38
CA VAL A 316 19.71 17.92 17.29
C VAL A 316 18.87 17.57 16.07
N ILE A 317 19.26 18.05 14.90
CA ILE A 317 18.51 17.86 13.65
C ILE A 317 19.33 17.01 12.69
N TYR A 318 18.76 15.88 12.31
CA TYR A 318 19.34 14.98 11.32
C TYR A 318 18.60 15.05 9.99
N GLN A 319 19.31 14.77 8.90
CA GLN A 319 18.73 14.52 7.59
C GLN A 319 19.14 13.14 7.09
N ILE A 320 18.20 12.41 6.49
CA ILE A 320 18.51 11.17 5.78
C ILE A 320 19.03 11.49 4.38
N VAL A 321 20.32 11.22 4.15
CA VAL A 321 21.00 11.45 2.86
C VAL A 321 21.55 10.11 2.37
N ASN A 322 21.10 9.65 1.19
CA ASN A 322 21.51 8.36 0.62
C ASN A 322 21.33 7.15 1.56
N GLY A 323 20.37 7.21 2.49
CA GLY A 323 20.11 6.16 3.47
C GLY A 323 20.93 6.27 4.77
N GLU A 324 21.76 7.30 4.89
CA GLU A 324 22.57 7.56 6.09
C GLU A 324 22.00 8.73 6.90
N LEU A 325 22.11 8.64 8.22
CA LEU A 325 21.74 9.69 9.15
C LEU A 325 22.87 10.72 9.24
N VAL A 326 22.62 11.95 8.78
CA VAL A 326 23.61 13.04 8.77
C VAL A 326 23.15 14.15 9.70
N ASP A 327 23.99 14.56 10.65
CA ASP A 327 23.73 15.75 11.48
C ASP A 327 23.77 17.01 10.60
N VAL A 328 22.65 17.72 10.55
CA VAL A 328 22.47 18.96 9.80
C VAL A 328 22.05 20.11 10.70
N THR A 329 22.21 19.99 12.02
CA THR A 329 21.78 21.00 13.01
C THR A 329 22.31 22.39 12.66
N ALA A 330 23.57 22.49 12.27
CA ALA A 330 24.21 23.75 11.88
C ALA A 330 23.65 24.38 10.57
N SER A 331 22.86 23.63 9.80
CA SER A 331 22.18 24.13 8.60
C SER A 331 20.81 24.76 8.89
N PHE A 332 20.33 24.63 10.13
CA PHE A 332 19.08 25.21 10.60
C PHE A 332 19.37 26.39 11.54
N THR A 333 18.43 27.32 11.60
CA THR A 333 18.40 28.39 12.59
C THR A 333 17.14 28.22 13.43
N ALA A 334 17.31 28.00 14.73
CA ALA A 334 16.22 28.06 15.69
C ALA A 334 15.84 29.53 15.93
N LEU A 335 14.57 29.87 15.73
CA LEU A 335 14.07 31.23 15.91
C LEU A 335 12.58 31.21 16.27
N GLN A 336 12.07 32.36 16.71
CA GLN A 336 10.63 32.62 16.76
C GLN A 336 10.24 33.34 15.47
N ASN A 337 9.25 32.81 14.73
CA ASN A 337 8.80 33.42 13.48
C ASN A 337 7.91 34.66 13.76
N ASP A 338 7.43 35.32 12.70
CA ASP A 338 6.63 36.54 12.81
C ASP A 338 5.27 36.30 13.50
N ASP A 339 4.79 35.05 13.53
CA ASP A 339 3.55 34.64 14.19
C ASP A 339 3.73 34.28 15.67
N GLY A 340 4.98 34.22 16.15
CA GLY A 340 5.31 33.89 17.53
C GLY A 340 5.65 32.42 17.75
N ASP A 341 5.75 31.62 16.69
CA ASP A 341 5.98 30.19 16.78
C ASP A 341 7.48 29.86 16.80
N TYR A 342 7.85 28.90 17.64
CA TYR A 342 9.22 28.37 17.67
C TYR A 342 9.42 27.43 16.49
N VAL A 343 10.32 27.79 15.58
CA VAL A 343 10.59 27.03 14.35
C VAL A 343 12.09 26.78 14.16
N PHE A 344 12.39 25.71 13.43
CA PHE A 344 13.70 25.45 12.85
C PHE A 344 13.66 25.82 11.37
N GLN A 345 14.32 26.92 11.01
CA GLN A 345 14.31 27.45 9.64
C GLN A 345 15.57 27.03 8.87
N THR A 346 15.42 26.63 7.61
CA THR A 346 16.54 26.42 6.69
C THR A 346 16.24 26.92 5.28
N LYS A 347 17.29 27.06 4.46
CA LYS A 347 17.21 27.42 3.04
C LYS A 347 17.54 26.21 2.17
N THR A 348 16.57 25.71 1.40
CA THR A 348 16.74 24.50 0.57
C THR A 348 16.29 24.66 -0.88
N ARG A 349 16.79 23.79 -1.77
CA ARG A 349 16.27 23.59 -3.14
C ARG A 349 15.48 22.29 -3.30
N GLU A 350 15.54 21.41 -2.30
CA GLU A 350 14.97 20.07 -2.34
C GLU A 350 14.55 19.67 -0.93
N LEU A 351 13.34 19.15 -0.79
CA LEU A 351 12.85 18.65 0.49
C LEU A 351 13.39 17.24 0.76
N GLY A 352 13.68 16.97 2.03
CA GLY A 352 14.33 15.75 2.48
C GLY A 352 13.51 14.98 3.50
N CYS A 353 14.19 14.13 4.28
CA CYS A 353 13.63 13.55 5.50
C CYS A 353 14.45 14.09 6.66
N TYR A 354 13.79 14.81 7.57
CA TYR A 354 14.41 15.44 8.71
C TYR A 354 13.94 14.78 10.00
N ILE A 355 14.82 14.65 10.99
CA ILE A 355 14.49 14.11 12.31
C ILE A 355 14.98 15.12 13.35
N ILE A 356 14.08 15.57 14.22
CA ILE A 356 14.40 16.48 15.33
C ILE A 356 14.39 15.65 16.62
N ALA A 357 15.53 15.58 17.28
CA ALA A 357 15.77 14.76 18.47
C ALA A 357 16.11 15.63 19.68
N GLU A 358 15.76 15.17 20.88
CA GLU A 358 16.03 15.88 22.15
C GLU A 358 17.52 15.85 22.53
N ALA A 359 18.30 14.92 21.97
CA ALA A 359 19.73 14.79 22.15
C ALA A 359 20.39 14.12 20.92
N GLU A 360 21.71 13.95 20.97
CA GLU A 360 22.44 13.21 19.93
C GLU A 360 21.88 11.78 19.79
N ALA A 361 21.76 11.32 18.54
CA ALA A 361 21.40 9.94 18.21
C ALA A 361 22.37 8.95 18.85
N SER A 362 21.87 7.80 19.29
CA SER A 362 22.73 6.73 19.77
C SER A 362 23.66 6.29 18.64
N ALA A 363 24.98 6.33 18.88
CA ALA A 363 25.93 5.79 17.91
C ALA A 363 25.63 4.30 17.70
N VAL A 364 25.21 3.91 16.50
CA VAL A 364 25.23 2.49 16.14
C VAL A 364 26.67 2.03 16.18
N VAL A 365 26.93 0.94 16.89
CA VAL A 365 28.19 0.21 16.83
C VAL A 365 28.43 -0.18 15.36
N GLY A 366 29.20 0.64 14.70
CA GLY A 366 29.68 0.51 13.33
C GLY A 366 31.00 1.26 13.25
N ASP A 367 31.97 0.77 14.01
CA ASP A 367 33.38 1.10 13.79
C ASP A 367 33.77 0.58 12.40
N PRO A 368 34.22 1.46 11.50
CA PRO A 368 35.44 1.15 10.79
C PRO A 368 36.41 2.32 10.94
N THR A 369 36.99 2.47 12.11
CA THR A 369 38.31 3.07 12.23
C THR A 369 39.30 2.13 11.53
N ALA A 370 39.51 2.38 10.25
CA ALA A 370 40.87 2.37 9.72
C ALA A 370 40.92 3.23 8.46
N PRO A 371 41.89 4.16 8.35
CA PRO A 371 42.19 4.81 7.09
C PRO A 371 42.57 3.73 6.07
N VAL A 372 42.02 3.84 4.86
CA VAL A 372 42.41 3.01 3.73
C VAL A 372 43.89 3.25 3.48
N ASP A 373 44.71 2.20 3.61
CA ASP A 373 46.12 2.20 3.27
C ASP A 373 46.36 3.00 1.97
N GLU A 374 47.14 4.08 2.07
CA GLU A 374 47.76 4.70 0.92
C GLU A 374 48.57 3.62 0.18
N LYS A 375 48.15 3.28 -1.04
CA LYS A 375 49.02 2.53 -1.94
C LYS A 375 50.31 3.33 -2.09
N PRO A 376 51.49 2.73 -1.84
CA PRO A 376 52.75 3.42 -2.06
C PRO A 376 52.85 3.80 -3.52
N VAL A 377 53.05 5.10 -3.78
CA VAL A 377 53.43 5.62 -5.08
C VAL A 377 54.71 4.91 -5.51
N PRO A 378 54.75 4.18 -6.65
CA PRO A 378 56.00 3.65 -7.15
C PRO A 378 56.86 4.84 -7.59
N ASN A 379 57.91 5.09 -6.84
CA ASN A 379 59.04 5.88 -7.30
C ASN A 379 59.70 5.13 -8.46
N THR A 380 59.43 5.56 -9.69
CA THR A 380 60.34 5.34 -10.81
C THR A 380 60.77 6.70 -11.34
N GLY A 381 61.82 7.24 -10.73
CA GLY A 381 62.57 8.33 -11.32
C GLY A 381 63.11 7.95 -12.70
N ARG A 382 62.68 8.68 -13.72
CA ARG A 382 63.54 9.43 -14.66
C ARG A 382 62.70 10.27 -15.60
#